data_AF-A0A1R3KZX3-F1
#
_entry.id   AF-A0A1R3KZX3-F1
#
_cell.length_a   1.000
_cell.length_b   1.000
_cell.length_c   1.000
_cell.angle_alpha   90.00
_cell.angle_beta   90.00
_cell.angle_gamma   90.00
#
_symmetry.space_group_name_H-M   'P 1'
#
loop_
_entity.id
_entity.type
_entity.pdbx_description
1 polymer ?
#
loop_
_entity_poly.entity_id
_entity_poly.type
_entity_poly.pdbx_seq_one_letter_code
_entity_poly.pdbx_strand_id
1 'polypeptide(L)' 'MPYLQDGRPVDMVFNPLGVPSRMNVGQIFECSLGLAGSLLDRHYRIAPFDERYEQEASRKLVLFPNYMKP' A
#
# COMPACT_ATOMS: atom_id res chain seq x y z
N MET A 1 17.93 -0.21 16.20
CA MET A 1 16.97 -0.47 15.11
C MET A 1 17.47 -1.62 14.27
N PRO A 2 16.60 -2.47 13.69
CA PRO A 2 17.02 -3.48 12.72
C PRO A 2 17.71 -2.85 11.52
N TYR A 3 18.58 -3.61 10.85
CA TYR A 3 19.31 -3.19 9.65
C TYR A 3 18.93 -4.08 8.46
N LEU A 4 18.90 -3.48 7.28
CA LEU A 4 18.76 -4.18 6.00
C LEU A 4 20.10 -4.85 5.61
N GLN A 5 20.06 -5.71 4.58
CA GLN A 5 21.25 -6.43 4.08
C GLN A 5 22.34 -5.49 3.55
N ASP A 6 21.95 -4.29 3.11
CA ASP A 6 22.85 -3.22 2.64
C ASP A 6 23.37 -2.33 3.80
N GLY A 7 23.06 -2.68 5.05
CA GLY A 7 23.49 -1.93 6.24
C GLY A 7 22.64 -0.70 6.56
N ARG A 8 21.60 -0.38 5.78
CA ARG A 8 20.71 0.73 6.10
C ARG A 8 19.87 0.41 7.35
N PRO A 9 19.78 1.31 8.35
CA PRO A 9 18.89 1.15 9.48
C PRO A 9 17.43 1.31 9.05
N VAL A 10 16.52 0.61 9.73
CA VAL A 10 15.08 0.84 9.62
C VAL A 10 14.71 2.09 10.43
N ASP A 11 13.83 2.94 9.90
CA ASP A 11 13.37 4.18 10.56
C ASP A 11 12.37 3.91 11.69
N MET A 12 11.44 2.97 11.49
CA MET A 12 10.35 2.67 12.42
C MET A 12 10.02 1.17 12.45
N VAL A 13 9.69 0.64 13.63
CA VAL A 13 9.21 -0.75 13.79
C VAL A 13 7.81 -0.73 14.39
N PHE A 14 6.83 -1.23 13.64
CA PHE A 14 5.46 -1.34 14.10
C PHE A 14 5.17 -2.72 14.72
N ASN A 15 4.29 -2.74 15.73
CA ASN A 15 3.80 -4.00 16.30
C ASN A 15 2.82 -4.69 15.32
N PRO A 16 3.09 -5.93 14.88
CA PRO A 16 2.22 -6.62 13.92
C PRO A 16 0.79 -6.87 14.44
N LEU A 17 0.58 -6.93 15.77
CA LEU A 17 -0.75 -7.13 16.35
C LEU A 17 -1.68 -5.91 16.20
N GLY A 18 -1.12 -4.73 15.89
CA GLY A 18 -1.89 -3.50 15.71
C GLY A 18 -2.78 -3.48 14.46
N VAL A 19 -2.43 -4.28 13.46
CA VAL A 19 -3.15 -4.37 12.18
C VAL A 19 -4.43 -5.23 12.29
N PRO A 20 -4.37 -6.52 12.71
CA PRO A 20 -5.56 -7.36 12.77
C PRO A 20 -6.57 -6.88 13.81
N SER A 21 -6.10 -6.32 14.94
CA SER A 21 -6.97 -5.79 16.00
C SER A 21 -7.86 -4.64 15.55
N ARG A 22 -7.43 -3.87 14.53
CA ARG A 22 -8.18 -2.74 13.96
C ARG A 22 -8.77 -3.03 12.60
N MET A 23 -8.58 -4.25 12.09
CA MET A 23 -8.98 -4.66 10.74
C MET A 23 -8.44 -3.75 9.62
N ASN A 24 -7.25 -3.15 9.81
CA ASN A 24 -6.68 -2.20 8.86
C ASN A 24 -5.64 -2.84 7.93
N VAL A 25 -6.08 -3.78 7.08
CA VAL A 25 -5.20 -4.44 6.10
C VAL A 25 -4.61 -3.45 5.07
N GLY A 26 -5.27 -2.30 4.87
CA GLY A 26 -4.81 -1.24 3.97
C GLY A 26 -3.41 -0.74 4.29
N GLN A 27 -3.01 -0.71 5.57
CA GLN A 27 -1.65 -0.34 5.98
C GLN A 27 -0.57 -1.26 5.41
N ILE A 28 -0.86 -2.57 5.31
CA ILE A 28 0.09 -3.52 4.72
C ILE A 28 0.21 -3.25 3.23
N PHE A 29 -0.91 -3.06 2.54
CA PHE A 29 -0.90 -2.76 1.10
C PHE A 29 -0.21 -1.43 0.78
N GLU A 30 -0.41 -0.39 1.58
CA GLU A 30 0.26 0.90 1.44
C GLU A 30 1.78 0.76 1.62
N CYS A 31 2.23 0.09 2.67
CA CYS A 31 3.67 -0.14 2.89
C CYS A 31 4.32 -0.94 1.75
N SER A 32 3.65 -2.00 1.27
CA SER A 32 4.17 -2.81 0.15
C SER A 32 4.23 -2.02 -1.15
N LEU A 33 3.20 -1.24 -1.48
CA LEU A 33 3.19 -0.41 -2.68
C LEU A 33 4.19 0.75 -2.58
N GLY A 34 4.32 1.36 -1.40
CA GLY A 34 5.31 2.41 -1.14
C GLY A 34 6.74 1.90 -1.30
N LEU A 35 7.03 0.69 -0.82
CA LEU A 35 8.32 0.03 -1.05
C LEU A 35 8.57 -0.22 -2.55
N ALA A 36 7.58 -0.73 -3.28
CA ALA A 36 7.68 -0.92 -4.73
C ALA A 36 7.89 0.42 -5.47
N GLY A 37 7.17 1.48 -5.10
CA GLY A 37 7.34 2.82 -5.65
C GLY A 37 8.73 3.40 -5.38
N SER A 38 9.28 3.19 -4.18
CA SER A 38 10.64 3.61 -3.85
C SER A 38 11.70 2.89 -4.69
N LEU A 39 11.51 1.60 -4.98
CA LEU A 39 12.42 0.82 -5.83
C LEU A 39 12.31 1.17 -7.32
N LEU A 40 11.13 1.61 -7.76
CA LEU A 40 10.83 1.93 -9.15
C LEU A 40 10.92 3.43 -9.49
N ASP A 41 11.22 4.26 -8.49
CA ASP A 41 11.20 5.73 -8.58
C ASP A 41 9.86 6.27 -9.12
N ARG A 42 8.75 5.79 -8.54
CA ARG A 42 7.38 6.11 -8.97
C ARG A 42 6.48 6.46 -7.80
N HIS A 43 5.50 7.33 -8.06
CA HIS A 43 4.54 7.80 -7.07
C HIS A 43 3.12 7.41 -7.46
N TYR A 44 2.64 6.32 -6.87
CA TYR A 44 1.31 5.82 -7.16
C TYR A 44 0.22 6.66 -6.50
N ARG A 45 -0.83 6.99 -7.26
CA ARG A 45 -2.10 7.49 -6.72
C ARG A 45 -3.16 6.40 -6.83
N ILE A 46 -3.77 6.05 -5.70
CA ILE A 46 -4.91 5.13 -5.65
C ILE A 46 -6.19 5.94 -5.46
N ALA A 47 -7.16 5.77 -6.36
CA ALA A 47 -8.50 6.31 -6.19
C ALA A 47 -9.31 5.43 -5.21
N PRO A 48 -10.13 6.02 -4.32
CA PRO A 48 -11.06 5.25 -3.51
C PRO A 48 -11.97 4.38 -4.40
N PHE A 49 -12.11 3.10 -4.03
CA PHE A 49 -12.87 2.10 -4.80
C PHE A 49 -14.22 1.75 -4.14
N ASP A 50 -14.67 2.59 -3.22
CA ASP A 50 -15.98 2.46 -2.58
C ASP A 50 -17.08 2.86 -3.59
N GLU A 51 -18.18 2.11 -3.60
CA GLU A 51 -19.31 2.31 -4.51
C GLU A 51 -20.00 3.67 -4.33
N ARG A 52 -19.72 4.36 -3.22
CA ARG A 52 -20.13 5.76 -3.02
C ARG A 52 -19.52 6.74 -4.04
N TYR A 53 -18.39 6.40 -4.65
CA TYR A 53 -17.69 7.26 -5.60
C TYR A 53 -17.97 6.88 -7.05
N GLU A 54 -18.20 5.61 -7.33
CA GLU A 54 -18.55 5.13 -8.68
C GLU A 54 -19.21 3.75 -8.61
N GLN A 55 -20.21 3.48 -9.46
CA GLN A 55 -20.81 2.16 -9.55
C GLN A 55 -19.76 1.12 -9.99
N GLU A 56 -19.71 -0.02 -9.31
CA GLU A 56 -18.73 -1.09 -9.54
C GLU A 56 -17.25 -0.69 -9.37
N ALA A 57 -16.95 0.37 -8.61
CA ALA A 57 -15.58 0.83 -8.36
C ALA A 57 -14.66 -0.27 -7.80
N SER A 58 -15.21 -1.15 -6.95
CA SER A 58 -14.51 -2.29 -6.37
C SER A 58 -14.01 -3.28 -7.43
N ARG A 59 -14.79 -3.51 -8.49
CA ARG A 59 -14.43 -4.39 -9.62
C ARG A 59 -13.37 -3.74 -10.51
N LYS A 60 -13.42 -2.41 -10.68
CA LYS A 60 -12.49 -1.69 -11.55
C LYS A 60 -11.04 -1.78 -11.09
N LEU A 61 -10.79 -1.67 -9.78
CA LEU A 61 -9.44 -1.79 -9.23
C LEU A 61 -8.83 -3.19 -9.45
N VAL A 62 -9.64 -4.24 -9.31
CA VAL A 62 -9.19 -5.63 -9.39
C VAL A 62 -9.03 -6.09 -10.85
N LEU A 63 -9.92 -5.66 -11.74
CA LEU A 63 -9.99 -6.16 -13.12
C LEU A 63 -9.28 -5.27 -14.14
N PHE A 64 -9.01 -4.00 -13.82
CA PHE A 64 -8.41 -3.05 -14.76
C PHE A 64 -7.20 -2.33 -14.13
N PRO A 65 -5.97 -2.75 -14.40
CA PRO A 65 -4.76 -2.12 -13.83
C PRO A 65 -4.52 -0.66 -14.28
N ASN A 66 -5.28 -0.16 -15.24
CA ASN A 66 -5.18 1.23 -15.75
C ASN A 66 -5.50 2.32 -14.70
N TYR A 67 -6.02 1.95 -13.53
CA TYR A 67 -6.33 2.89 -12.45
C TYR A 67 -5.15 3.10 -11.48
N MET A 68 -4.08 2.30 -11.55
CA MET A 68 -2.81 2.60 -10.89
C MET A 68 -1.94 3.42 -11.84
N LYS A 69 -2.08 4.74 -11.78
CA LYS A 69 -1.18 5.64 -12.50
C LYS A 69 0.10 5.86 -11.68
N PRO A 70 1.29 5.74 -12.30
CA PRO A 70 2.56 6.06 -11.65
C PRO A 70 2.74 7.56 -11.44
#